data_AF-A0A928R094-F1
#
_entry.id   AF-A0A928R094-F1
#
_cell.length_a   1.000
_cell.length_b   1.000
_cell.length_c   1.000
_cell.angle_alpha   90.00
_cell.angle_beta   90.00
_cell.angle_gamma   90.00
#
_symmetry.space_group_name_H-M   'P 1'
#
loop_
_entity.id
_entity.type
_entity.pdbx_description
1 polymer ?
#
loop_
_entity_poly.entity_id
_entity_poly.type
_entity_poly.pdbx_seq_one_letter_code
_entity_poly.pdbx_strand_id
1 'polypeptide(L)'
;RYHNKHSRATNNLPGCLIWDEDDIIQRRITEIKSKSRWCILVIHGGDEFCMTPFPEIRNRYLRFLDWGADIIVAHHPHVVQNYEYVSEKIIFYSLGNFLFDDNYMRVFAESKEGILLKLDLQEDDCSWEYMPIYIDGDAAQIRKTESPTAFNCIADDADYLTKVRIAMKDYLVKERKNLKFQAQRKDIKLKGKCRIILSHIKRYLKLLKKSSLLIN
;
A
#
# COMPACT_ATOMS: atom_id res chain seq x y z
N ARG A 1 -6.27 -3.23 9.40
CA ARG A 1 -7.32 -3.09 10.46
C ARG A 1 -8.62 -2.65 9.79
N TYR A 2 -9.75 -3.31 10.05
CA TYR A 2 -11.02 -2.96 9.39
C TYR A 2 -11.66 -1.75 10.08
N HIS A 3 -11.76 -0.63 9.36
CA HIS A 3 -12.50 0.54 9.82
C HIS A 3 -13.99 0.18 9.89
N ASN A 4 -14.58 0.27 11.10
CA ASN A 4 -16.01 0.08 11.29
C ASN A 4 -16.74 1.42 11.11
N LYS A 5 -18.09 1.40 11.12
CA LYS A 5 -18.92 2.60 10.99
C LYS A 5 -18.60 3.70 12.01
N HIS A 6 -17.96 3.37 13.14
CA HIS A 6 -17.52 4.33 14.17
C HIS A 6 -16.23 5.06 13.83
N SER A 7 -15.53 4.65 12.76
CA SER A 7 -14.35 5.36 12.26
C SER A 7 -14.70 6.49 11.30
N ARG A 8 -15.98 6.70 10.97
CA ARG A 8 -16.42 7.68 9.98
C ARG A 8 -16.30 9.11 10.50
N ALA A 9 -15.72 9.99 9.69
CA ALA A 9 -15.81 11.43 9.93
C ALA A 9 -17.25 11.91 9.74
N THR A 10 -17.77 12.66 10.71
CA THR A 10 -19.06 13.36 10.59
C THR A 10 -18.82 14.86 10.70
N ASN A 11 -19.87 15.68 10.59
CA ASN A 11 -19.75 17.13 10.79
C ASN A 11 -19.19 17.49 12.17
N ASN A 12 -19.38 16.62 13.17
CA ASN A 12 -19.05 16.90 14.57
C ASN A 12 -18.06 15.91 15.18
N LEU A 13 -17.58 14.91 14.41
CA LEU A 13 -16.65 13.89 14.91
C LEU A 13 -15.53 13.65 13.90
N PRO A 14 -14.26 13.65 14.36
CA PRO A 14 -13.15 13.27 13.50
C PRO A 14 -13.26 11.80 13.11
N GLY A 15 -12.70 11.46 11.95
CA GLY A 15 -12.65 10.10 11.44
C GLY A 15 -12.03 10.03 10.05
N CYS A 16 -12.18 8.89 9.39
CA CYS A 16 -11.76 8.67 8.01
C CYS A 16 -12.96 8.39 7.10
N LEU A 17 -12.75 8.63 5.80
CA LEU A 17 -13.61 8.08 4.77
C LEU A 17 -13.38 6.56 4.71
N ILE A 18 -14.45 5.77 4.75
CA ILE A 18 -14.34 4.32 4.84
C ILE A 18 -13.99 3.74 3.47
N TRP A 19 -13.09 2.75 3.48
CA TRP A 19 -12.54 2.12 2.27
C TRP A 19 -13.60 1.59 1.31
N ASP A 20 -14.73 1.05 1.78
CA ASP A 20 -15.72 0.35 0.93
C ASP A 20 -16.87 1.24 0.42
N GLU A 21 -16.78 2.57 0.56
CA GLU A 21 -17.88 3.49 0.23
C GLU A 21 -17.72 4.20 -1.12
N ASP A 22 -17.56 3.43 -2.21
CA ASP A 22 -17.22 3.89 -3.57
C ASP A 22 -18.01 5.15 -4.00
N ASP A 23 -19.35 5.16 -3.84
CA ASP A 23 -20.19 6.31 -4.22
C ASP A 23 -19.82 7.61 -3.48
N ILE A 24 -19.52 7.49 -2.19
CA ILE A 24 -19.11 8.65 -1.38
C ILE A 24 -17.71 9.08 -1.78
N ILE A 25 -16.78 8.14 -1.99
CA ILE A 25 -15.41 8.44 -2.41
C ILE A 25 -15.42 9.18 -3.74
N GLN A 26 -16.11 8.64 -4.75
CA GLN A 26 -16.20 9.22 -6.08
C GLN A 26 -16.73 10.64 -6.01
N ARG A 27 -17.88 10.83 -5.34
CA ARG A 27 -18.49 12.16 -5.20
C ARG A 27 -17.53 13.18 -4.57
N ARG A 28 -16.74 12.78 -3.56
CA ARG A 28 -15.79 13.66 -2.89
C ARG A 28 -14.59 14.00 -3.78
N ILE A 29 -14.06 13.03 -4.52
CA ILE A 29 -12.98 13.30 -5.49
C ILE A 29 -13.46 14.28 -6.55
N THR A 30 -14.64 14.05 -7.14
CA THR A 30 -15.21 14.95 -8.17
C THR A 30 -15.46 16.35 -7.60
N GLU A 31 -16.00 16.45 -6.39
CA GLU A 31 -16.22 17.73 -5.71
C GLU A 31 -14.90 18.50 -5.51
N ILE A 32 -13.88 17.85 -4.94
CA ILE A 32 -12.57 18.48 -4.68
C ILE A 32 -11.92 18.91 -5.99
N LYS A 33 -11.91 18.03 -6.99
CA LYS A 33 -11.32 18.32 -8.30
C LYS A 33 -12.01 19.49 -9.00
N SER A 34 -13.32 19.64 -8.86
CA SER A 34 -14.06 20.77 -9.45
C SER A 34 -13.69 22.13 -8.86
N LYS A 35 -13.07 22.17 -7.68
CA LYS A 35 -12.74 23.39 -6.93
C LYS A 35 -11.24 23.61 -6.76
N SER A 36 -10.40 22.67 -7.21
CA SER A 36 -8.97 22.64 -6.90
C SER A 36 -8.16 22.25 -8.12
N ARG A 37 -6.97 22.83 -8.28
CA ARG A 37 -6.05 22.44 -9.36
C ARG A 37 -5.58 20.99 -9.22
N TRP A 38 -5.20 20.62 -8.00
CA TRP A 38 -4.70 19.30 -7.62
C TRP A 38 -5.68 18.61 -6.67
N CYS A 39 -6.00 17.35 -6.96
CA CYS A 39 -6.75 16.45 -6.09
C CYS A 39 -5.81 15.34 -5.61
N ILE A 40 -5.41 15.42 -4.34
CA ILE A 40 -4.46 14.50 -3.71
C ILE A 40 -5.19 13.61 -2.72
N LEU A 41 -5.06 12.29 -2.88
CA LEU A 41 -5.57 11.34 -1.90
C LEU A 41 -4.45 10.83 -1.01
N VAL A 42 -4.67 10.95 0.30
CA VAL A 42 -3.84 10.28 1.32
C VAL A 42 -4.60 9.06 1.83
N ILE A 43 -4.03 7.88 1.63
CA ILE A 43 -4.75 6.62 1.80
C ILE A 43 -4.04 5.73 2.81
N HIS A 44 -4.80 5.13 3.73
CA HIS A 44 -4.34 4.05 4.59
C HIS A 44 -4.98 2.74 4.13
N GLY A 45 -4.30 1.99 3.25
CA GLY A 45 -4.85 0.80 2.61
C GLY A 45 -3.80 -0.01 1.86
N GLY A 46 -4.10 -1.28 1.59
CA GLY A 46 -3.17 -2.23 1.00
C GLY A 46 -2.97 -3.47 1.88
N ASP A 47 -2.16 -4.40 1.40
CA ASP A 47 -1.87 -5.65 2.09
C ASP A 47 -0.54 -5.52 2.88
N GLU A 48 -0.58 -5.85 4.18
CA GLU A 48 0.58 -5.74 5.08
C GLU A 48 1.78 -6.57 4.56
N PHE A 49 2.96 -5.95 4.57
CA PHE A 49 4.26 -6.53 4.24
C PHE A 49 4.43 -7.07 2.82
N CYS A 50 3.51 -6.76 1.91
CA CYS A 50 3.70 -7.05 0.49
C CYS A 50 4.51 -5.91 -0.16
N MET A 51 5.64 -6.21 -0.79
CA MET A 51 6.49 -5.18 -1.44
C MET A 51 5.94 -4.65 -2.77
N THR A 52 4.89 -5.28 -3.31
CA THR A 52 4.24 -4.88 -4.55
C THR A 52 2.73 -4.90 -4.33
N PRO A 53 1.98 -3.86 -4.75
CA PRO A 53 0.54 -3.80 -4.56
C PRO A 53 -0.15 -4.93 -5.33
N PHE A 54 -1.08 -5.63 -4.69
CA PHE A 54 -1.89 -6.61 -5.41
C PHE A 54 -2.82 -5.94 -6.42
N PRO A 55 -3.22 -6.65 -7.50
CA PRO A 55 -4.00 -6.06 -8.59
C PRO A 55 -5.32 -5.43 -8.15
N GLU A 56 -5.94 -5.90 -7.07
CA GLU A 56 -7.16 -5.30 -6.53
C GLU A 56 -6.90 -3.90 -5.95
N ILE A 57 -5.77 -3.71 -5.26
CA ILE A 57 -5.35 -2.42 -4.72
C ILE A 57 -4.92 -1.48 -5.85
N ARG A 58 -4.10 -1.98 -6.80
CA ARG A 58 -3.73 -1.24 -8.03
C ARG A 58 -4.97 -0.77 -8.78
N ASN A 59 -5.85 -1.68 -9.16
CA ASN A 59 -7.08 -1.33 -9.89
C ASN A 59 -7.95 -0.34 -9.11
N ARG A 60 -7.99 -0.42 -7.78
CA ARG A 60 -8.76 0.53 -6.98
C ARG A 60 -8.17 1.93 -7.02
N TYR A 61 -6.85 2.07 -6.94
CA TYR A 61 -6.18 3.37 -7.08
C TYR A 61 -6.29 3.92 -8.49
N LEU A 62 -6.18 3.08 -9.52
CA LEU A 62 -6.45 3.47 -10.91
C LEU A 62 -7.87 4.04 -11.07
N ARG A 63 -8.90 3.42 -10.48
CA ARG A 63 -10.26 3.97 -10.49
C ARG A 63 -10.38 5.33 -9.80
N PHE A 64 -9.59 5.59 -8.75
CA PHE A 64 -9.59 6.90 -8.10
C PHE A 64 -8.99 7.98 -9.02
N LEU A 65 -7.95 7.62 -9.80
CA LEU A 65 -7.45 8.48 -10.87
C LEU A 65 -8.54 8.76 -11.90
N ASP A 66 -9.29 7.75 -12.34
CA ASP A 66 -10.40 7.90 -13.29
C ASP A 66 -11.50 8.84 -12.77
N TRP A 67 -11.74 8.85 -11.45
CA TRP A 67 -12.72 9.75 -10.81
C TRP A 67 -12.25 11.19 -10.66
N GLY A 68 -10.98 11.47 -10.96
CA GLY A 68 -10.44 12.83 -11.01
C GLY A 68 -9.30 13.11 -10.02
N ALA A 69 -8.78 12.09 -9.33
CA ALA A 69 -7.55 12.23 -8.57
C ALA A 69 -6.35 12.48 -9.50
N ASP A 70 -5.40 13.28 -9.02
CA ASP A 70 -4.13 13.54 -9.73
C ASP A 70 -2.97 12.78 -9.07
N ILE A 71 -2.95 12.75 -7.73
CA ILE A 71 -1.89 12.16 -6.94
C ILE A 71 -2.50 11.27 -5.86
N ILE A 72 -1.99 10.05 -5.73
CA ILE A 72 -2.35 9.14 -4.64
C ILE A 72 -1.10 8.85 -3.83
N VAL A 73 -1.14 9.14 -2.53
CA VAL A 73 -0.08 8.81 -1.57
C VAL A 73 -0.66 7.83 -0.57
N ALA A 74 -0.24 6.57 -0.65
CA ALA A 74 -0.73 5.51 0.19
C ALA A 74 0.29 5.07 1.25
N HIS A 75 -0.25 4.46 2.30
CA HIS A 75 0.41 3.89 3.47
C HIS A 75 -0.38 2.65 3.91
N HIS A 76 0.07 1.97 4.97
CA HIS A 76 -0.47 0.75 5.60
C HIS A 76 0.35 -0.52 5.35
N PRO A 77 0.92 -0.79 4.17
CA PRO A 77 1.70 -2.02 3.96
C PRO A 77 2.89 -2.17 4.91
N HIS A 78 3.30 -1.11 5.61
CA HIS A 78 4.45 -1.08 6.52
C HIS A 78 5.78 -1.41 5.85
N VAL A 79 5.80 -1.49 4.53
CA VAL A 79 6.97 -1.66 3.68
C VAL A 79 6.87 -0.66 2.54
N VAL A 80 8.01 -0.22 2.03
CA VAL A 80 8.05 0.61 0.83
C VAL A 80 7.50 -0.21 -0.35
N GLN A 81 6.61 0.39 -1.13
CA GLN A 81 6.12 -0.20 -2.38
C GLN A 81 6.45 0.72 -3.55
N ASN A 82 6.25 0.20 -4.76
CA ASN A 82 6.43 0.89 -6.02
C ASN A 82 5.64 2.20 -6.14
N TYR A 83 5.98 2.99 -7.15
CA TYR A 83 5.14 4.07 -7.67
C TYR A 83 4.73 3.78 -9.11
N GLU A 84 3.73 4.49 -9.62
CA GLU A 84 3.22 4.28 -10.97
C GLU A 84 2.73 5.59 -11.56
N TYR A 85 3.17 5.88 -12.79
CA TYR A 85 2.60 6.95 -13.61
C TYR A 85 1.48 6.41 -14.49
N VAL A 86 0.40 7.18 -14.58
CA VAL A 86 -0.73 6.92 -15.48
C VAL A 86 -1.02 8.24 -16.19
N SER A 87 -0.44 8.40 -17.38
CA SER A 87 -0.34 9.71 -18.04
C SER A 87 0.34 10.72 -17.09
N GLU A 88 -0.25 11.90 -16.89
CA GLU A 88 0.25 12.96 -15.99
C GLU A 88 -0.06 12.73 -14.50
N LYS A 89 -0.66 11.59 -14.14
CA LYS A 89 -1.08 11.26 -12.77
C LYS A 89 -0.10 10.27 -12.14
N ILE A 90 0.02 10.32 -10.81
CA ILE A 90 0.97 9.45 -10.09
C ILE A 90 0.36 8.78 -8.85
N ILE A 91 0.75 7.54 -8.63
CA ILE A 91 0.41 6.73 -7.47
C ILE A 91 1.70 6.35 -6.74
N PHE A 92 1.78 6.63 -5.45
CA PHE A 92 2.77 6.10 -4.52
C PHE A 92 2.07 5.05 -3.64
N TYR A 93 2.33 3.77 -3.87
CA TYR A 93 1.52 2.70 -3.28
C TYR A 93 1.75 2.48 -1.78
N SER A 94 2.97 2.76 -1.30
CA SER A 94 3.28 2.76 0.13
C SER A 94 4.61 3.46 0.36
N LEU A 95 4.61 4.47 1.24
CA LEU A 95 5.85 5.11 1.69
C LEU A 95 6.61 4.28 2.74
N GLY A 96 6.10 3.12 3.16
CA GLY A 96 6.70 2.31 4.22
C GLY A 96 6.49 2.90 5.61
N ASN A 97 7.40 2.58 6.53
CA ASN A 97 7.30 3.02 7.92
C ASN A 97 8.06 4.33 8.15
N PHE A 98 7.66 5.06 9.20
CA PHE A 98 8.42 6.18 9.73
C PHE A 98 8.99 5.87 11.13
N LEU A 99 8.13 5.43 12.06
CA LEU A 99 8.49 5.24 13.48
C LEU A 99 7.95 3.92 14.09
N PHE A 100 7.50 2.97 13.25
CA PHE A 100 6.94 1.71 13.75
C PHE A 100 8.01 0.64 13.88
N ASP A 101 8.15 0.08 15.09
CA ASP A 101 9.24 -0.85 15.42
C ASP A 101 8.83 -1.87 16.51
N ASP A 102 7.63 -2.44 16.38
CA ASP A 102 7.19 -3.50 17.29
C ASP A 102 7.75 -4.89 16.89
N ASN A 103 7.65 -5.86 17.80
CA ASN A 103 8.11 -7.23 17.57
C ASN A 103 7.44 -7.92 16.37
N TYR A 104 6.25 -7.49 15.96
CA TYR A 104 5.55 -8.05 14.80
C TYR A 104 6.13 -7.50 13.50
N MET A 105 6.41 -6.20 13.45
CA MET A 105 7.07 -5.51 12.33
C MET A 105 8.48 -6.05 12.11
N ARG A 106 9.28 -6.18 13.17
CA ARG A 106 10.70 -6.59 13.11
C ARG A 106 10.94 -7.97 12.46
N VAL A 107 9.92 -8.82 12.33
CA VAL A 107 9.99 -10.10 11.59
C VAL A 107 10.19 -9.86 10.08
N PHE A 108 9.76 -8.71 9.58
CA PHE A 108 9.86 -8.28 8.20
C PHE A 108 10.97 -7.25 8.08
N ALA A 109 12.12 -7.65 7.53
CA ALA A 109 13.29 -6.76 7.44
C ALA A 109 12.99 -5.48 6.66
N GLU A 110 12.12 -5.57 5.65
CA GLU A 110 11.70 -4.47 4.80
C GLU A 110 10.83 -3.44 5.54
N SER A 111 10.31 -3.78 6.72
CA SER A 111 9.56 -2.84 7.56
C SER A 111 10.43 -1.79 8.24
N LYS A 112 11.76 -1.97 8.18
CA LYS A 112 12.73 -0.98 8.64
C LYS A 112 12.98 0.11 7.60
N GLU A 113 12.42 0.00 6.40
CA GLU A 113 12.56 1.01 5.36
C GLU A 113 11.34 1.94 5.31
N GLY A 114 11.60 3.18 4.91
CA GLY A 114 10.59 4.18 4.66
C GLY A 114 11.04 5.22 3.65
N ILE A 115 10.10 6.07 3.26
CA ILE A 115 10.32 7.18 2.35
C ILE A 115 9.68 8.44 2.93
N LEU A 116 10.44 9.53 2.94
CA LEU A 116 9.88 10.87 3.00
C LEU A 116 9.67 11.38 1.58
N LEU A 117 8.41 11.62 1.22
CA LEU A 117 8.03 12.15 -0.08
C LEU A 117 7.90 13.67 0.00
N LYS A 118 8.56 14.37 -0.92
CA LYS A 118 8.41 15.80 -1.15
C LYS A 118 7.68 15.98 -2.48
N LEU A 119 6.53 16.64 -2.44
CA LEU A 119 5.80 17.07 -3.63
C LEU A 119 6.00 18.57 -3.81
N ASP A 120 6.31 19.01 -5.03
CA ASP A 120 6.35 20.40 -5.44
C ASP A 120 5.22 20.64 -6.43
N LEU A 121 4.22 21.39 -5.99
CA LEU A 121 2.97 21.61 -6.71
C LEU A 121 2.95 23.04 -7.24
N GLN A 122 3.01 23.17 -8.56
CA GLN A 122 2.89 24.42 -9.28
C GLN A 122 1.54 24.48 -10.00
N GLU A 123 1.25 25.61 -10.66
CA GLU A 123 0.00 25.76 -11.40
C GLU A 123 -0.13 24.75 -12.54
N ASP A 124 0.94 24.48 -13.28
CA ASP A 124 0.92 23.59 -14.45
C ASP A 124 1.86 22.38 -14.36
N ASP A 125 2.59 22.26 -13.25
CA ASP A 125 3.57 21.21 -13.05
C ASP A 125 3.46 20.60 -11.64
N CYS A 126 3.75 19.31 -11.55
CA CYS A 126 3.89 18.61 -10.29
C CYS A 126 5.16 17.76 -10.37
N SER A 127 6.20 18.21 -9.69
CA SER A 127 7.43 17.43 -9.53
C SER A 127 7.51 16.85 -8.12
N TRP A 128 8.38 15.87 -7.94
CA TRP A 128 8.55 15.22 -6.66
C TRP A 128 9.96 14.69 -6.46
N GLU A 129 10.36 14.63 -5.20
CA GLU A 129 11.61 14.05 -4.75
C GLU A 129 11.31 13.12 -3.57
N TYR A 130 12.23 12.21 -3.27
CA TYR A 130 12.07 11.33 -2.13
C TYR A 130 13.39 11.16 -1.37
N MET A 131 13.28 11.03 -0.06
CA MET A 131 14.39 10.69 0.82
C MET A 131 14.15 9.33 1.45
N PRO A 132 14.97 8.33 1.11
CA PRO A 132 14.92 7.02 1.76
C PRO A 132 15.37 7.14 3.21
N ILE A 133 14.65 6.45 4.10
CA ILE A 133 14.99 6.36 5.52
C ILE A 133 15.07 4.91 5.97
N TYR A 134 15.87 4.68 7.00
CA TYR A 134 16.02 3.42 7.69
C TYR A 134 15.75 3.60 9.18
N ILE A 135 14.91 2.74 9.72
CA ILE A 135 14.50 2.70 11.12
C ILE A 135 15.41 1.70 11.84
N ASP A 136 16.34 2.24 12.63
CA ASP A 136 17.16 1.47 13.53
C ASP A 136 16.48 1.42 14.90
N GLY A 137 15.63 0.42 15.07
CA GLY A 137 14.92 0.17 16.30
C GLY A 137 15.81 -0.14 17.50
N ASP A 138 17.02 -0.68 17.27
CA ASP A 138 17.94 -1.05 18.35
C ASP A 138 18.68 0.20 18.85
N ALA A 139 19.01 1.12 17.95
CA ALA A 139 19.60 2.42 18.28
C ALA A 139 18.55 3.50 18.62
N ALA A 140 17.25 3.22 18.47
CA ALA A 140 16.14 4.18 18.55
C ALA A 140 16.35 5.41 17.63
N GLN A 141 16.79 5.17 16.39
CA GLN A 141 17.15 6.20 15.42
C GLN A 141 16.48 6.00 14.06
N ILE A 142 16.24 7.12 13.38
CA ILE A 142 15.90 7.14 11.95
C ILE A 142 17.07 7.79 11.23
N ARG A 143 17.64 7.09 10.24
CA ARG A 143 18.75 7.59 9.42
C ARG A 143 18.36 7.65 7.96
N LYS A 144 18.96 8.57 7.21
CA LYS A 144 18.89 8.55 5.74
C LYS A 144 19.60 7.30 5.22
N THR A 145 19.08 6.70 4.15
CA THR A 145 19.72 5.61 3.40
C THR A 145 19.79 5.96 1.92
N GLU A 146 20.58 5.22 1.15
CA GLU A 146 20.81 5.52 -0.27
C GLU A 146 19.66 5.08 -1.17
N SER A 147 19.00 3.94 -0.87
CA SER A 147 17.87 3.48 -1.68
C SER A 147 17.00 2.48 -0.92
N PRO A 148 15.66 2.59 -1.02
CA PRO A 148 14.75 1.58 -0.51
C PRO A 148 14.59 0.47 -1.55
N THR A 149 14.36 -0.76 -1.08
CA THR A 149 14.49 -1.96 -1.89
C THR A 149 13.48 -2.04 -3.06
N ALA A 150 12.30 -1.43 -2.93
CA ALA A 150 11.16 -1.63 -3.85
C ALA A 150 10.70 -0.38 -4.62
N PHE A 151 11.30 0.79 -4.41
CA PHE A 151 10.74 2.06 -4.91
C PHE A 151 11.12 2.36 -6.36
N ASN A 152 10.54 1.59 -7.28
CA ASN A 152 10.68 1.78 -8.72
C ASN A 152 9.31 1.95 -9.38
N CYS A 153 9.28 2.57 -10.57
CA CYS A 153 8.07 2.67 -11.39
C CYS A 153 7.59 1.29 -11.85
N ILE A 154 6.28 1.02 -11.81
CA ILE A 154 5.65 -0.24 -12.27
C ILE A 154 4.56 -0.02 -13.33
N ALA A 155 4.73 0.98 -14.19
CA ALA A 155 3.77 1.27 -15.26
C ALA A 155 3.68 0.15 -16.34
N ASP A 156 4.70 -0.70 -16.47
CA ASP A 156 4.68 -1.86 -17.37
C ASP A 156 3.96 -3.07 -16.74
N ASP A 157 2.90 -3.54 -17.40
CA ASP A 157 2.05 -4.61 -16.87
C ASP A 157 2.78 -5.96 -16.75
N ALA A 158 3.74 -6.27 -17.64
CA ALA A 158 4.45 -7.54 -17.62
C ALA A 158 5.47 -7.61 -16.46
N ASP A 159 6.22 -6.54 -16.25
CA ASP A 159 7.10 -6.36 -15.09
C ASP A 159 6.28 -6.34 -13.79
N TYR A 160 5.18 -5.60 -13.77
CA TYR A 160 4.25 -5.56 -12.63
C TYR A 160 3.76 -6.96 -12.23
N LEU A 161 3.23 -7.74 -13.17
CA LEU A 161 2.72 -9.10 -12.87
C LEU A 161 3.84 -10.04 -12.39
N THR A 162 5.05 -9.87 -12.91
CA THR A 162 6.23 -10.62 -12.45
C THR A 162 6.56 -10.27 -11.00
N LYS A 163 6.62 -8.98 -10.66
CA LYS A 163 6.83 -8.49 -9.28
C LYS A 163 5.74 -8.99 -8.33
N VAL A 164 4.47 -8.96 -8.74
CA VAL A 164 3.34 -9.48 -7.95
C VAL A 164 3.52 -10.97 -7.62
N ARG A 165 3.95 -11.79 -8.59
CA ARG A 165 4.20 -13.23 -8.35
C ARG A 165 5.31 -13.45 -7.32
N ILE A 166 6.40 -12.69 -7.43
CA ILE A 166 7.54 -12.75 -6.49
C ILE A 166 7.10 -12.32 -5.09
N ALA A 167 6.45 -11.16 -4.98
CA ALA A 167 5.97 -10.60 -3.72
C ALA A 167 4.98 -11.55 -3.01
N MET A 168 4.08 -12.18 -3.75
CA MET A 168 3.13 -13.15 -3.17
C MET A 168 3.85 -14.41 -2.64
N LYS A 169 4.84 -14.94 -3.38
CA LYS A 169 5.61 -16.10 -2.94
C LYS A 169 6.36 -15.79 -1.64
N ASP A 170 7.02 -14.63 -1.58
CA ASP A 170 7.73 -14.18 -0.39
C ASP A 170 6.79 -13.96 0.80
N TYR A 171 5.67 -13.27 0.56
CA TYR A 171 4.61 -13.07 1.57
C TYR A 171 4.14 -14.40 2.20
N LEU A 172 3.84 -15.41 1.38
CA LEU A 172 3.38 -16.72 1.88
C LEU A 172 4.45 -17.44 2.70
N VAL A 173 5.73 -17.32 2.32
CA VAL A 173 6.85 -17.89 3.09
C VAL A 173 6.98 -17.20 4.45
N LYS A 174 6.93 -15.86 4.47
CA LYS A 174 7.04 -15.06 5.69
C LYS A 174 5.85 -15.30 6.63
N GLU A 175 4.63 -15.33 6.12
CA GLU A 175 3.44 -15.64 6.91
C GLU A 175 3.46 -17.06 7.48
N ARG A 176 3.98 -18.04 6.74
CA ARG A 176 4.18 -19.39 7.29
C ARG A 176 5.12 -19.39 8.49
N LYS A 177 6.20 -18.60 8.46
CA LYS A 177 7.12 -18.45 9.60
C LYS A 177 6.42 -17.75 10.78
N ASN A 178 5.68 -16.67 10.50
CA ASN A 178 4.92 -15.89 11.47
C ASN A 178 3.87 -16.75 12.22
N LEU A 179 3.11 -17.57 11.49
CA LEU A 179 2.13 -18.48 12.07
C LEU A 179 2.77 -19.52 12.99
N LYS A 180 3.92 -20.11 12.58
CA LYS A 180 4.66 -21.05 13.43
C LYS A 180 5.11 -20.41 14.73
N PHE A 181 5.64 -19.18 14.66
CA PHE A 181 6.07 -18.43 15.83
C PHE A 181 4.90 -18.11 16.78
N GLN A 182 3.74 -17.72 16.24
CA GLN A 182 2.55 -17.42 17.06
C GLN A 182 1.90 -18.66 17.67
N ALA A 183 1.88 -19.78 16.94
CA ALA A 183 1.37 -21.05 17.44
C ALA A 183 2.15 -21.53 18.68
N GLN A 184 3.48 -21.32 18.70
CA GLN A 184 4.32 -21.62 19.86
C GLN A 184 3.98 -20.76 21.09
N ARG A 185 3.47 -19.54 20.89
CA ARG A 185 3.09 -18.60 21.96
C ARG A 185 1.63 -18.72 22.43
N LYS A 186 0.87 -19.71 21.93
CA LYS A 186 -0.57 -19.91 22.21
C LYS A 186 -1.44 -18.66 21.97
N ASP A 187 -1.12 -17.88 20.92
CA ASP A 187 -1.85 -16.65 20.61
C ASP A 187 -3.23 -16.94 19.98
N ILE A 188 -4.29 -16.42 20.60
CA ILE A 188 -5.71 -16.67 20.28
C ILE A 188 -6.12 -16.06 18.92
N LYS A 189 -5.33 -15.11 18.37
CA LYS A 189 -5.63 -14.43 17.10
C LYS A 189 -5.40 -15.29 15.84
N LEU A 190 -4.91 -16.53 15.97
CA LEU A 190 -4.53 -17.39 14.85
C LEU A 190 -5.65 -17.63 13.81
N LYS A 191 -6.90 -17.82 14.27
CA LYS A 191 -8.05 -18.09 13.38
C LYS A 191 -8.33 -16.94 12.39
N GLY A 192 -8.20 -15.69 12.84
CA GLY A 192 -8.41 -14.51 11.98
C GLY A 192 -7.34 -14.40 10.90
N LYS A 193 -6.08 -14.64 11.27
CA LYS A 193 -4.95 -14.62 10.33
C LYS A 193 -5.01 -15.72 9.28
N CYS A 194 -5.39 -16.95 9.65
CA CYS A 194 -5.57 -18.02 8.69
C CYS A 194 -6.60 -17.67 7.60
N ARG A 195 -7.69 -16.95 7.94
CA ARG A 195 -8.67 -16.48 6.95
C ARG A 195 -8.06 -15.47 5.96
N ILE A 196 -7.24 -14.55 6.44
CA ILE A 196 -6.55 -13.55 5.61
C ILE A 196 -5.58 -14.25 4.64
N ILE A 197 -4.77 -15.19 5.13
CA ILE A 197 -3.83 -15.95 4.30
C ILE A 197 -4.57 -16.77 3.24
N LEU A 198 -5.66 -17.44 3.61
CA LEU A 198 -6.50 -18.16 2.64
C LEU A 198 -7.09 -17.22 1.58
N SER A 199 -7.46 -15.99 1.94
CA SER A 199 -7.87 -14.98 0.97
C SER A 199 -6.74 -14.63 0.00
N HIS A 200 -5.52 -14.35 0.50
CA HIS A 200 -4.34 -14.10 -0.36
C HIS A 200 -4.04 -15.26 -1.31
N ILE A 201 -4.07 -16.50 -0.83
CA ILE A 201 -3.86 -17.70 -1.66
C ILE A 201 -4.91 -17.80 -2.76
N LYS A 202 -6.20 -17.61 -2.44
CA LYS A 202 -7.27 -17.62 -3.44
C LYS A 202 -7.07 -16.54 -4.50
N ARG A 203 -6.65 -15.34 -4.08
CA ARG A 203 -6.30 -14.23 -4.97
C ARG A 203 -5.14 -14.59 -5.90
N TYR A 204 -4.07 -15.17 -5.35
CA TYR A 204 -2.93 -15.65 -6.13
C TYR A 204 -3.32 -16.68 -7.19
N LEU A 205 -4.11 -17.69 -6.81
CA LEU A 205 -4.58 -18.72 -7.74
C LEU A 205 -5.42 -18.13 -8.87
N LYS A 206 -6.23 -17.10 -8.59
CA LYS A 206 -7.01 -16.38 -9.61
C LYS A 206 -6.10 -15.62 -10.58
N LEU A 207 -5.03 -15.00 -10.09
CA LEU A 207 -4.04 -14.30 -10.92
C LEU A 207 -3.28 -15.26 -11.82
N LEU A 208 -2.81 -16.39 -11.29
CA LEU A 208 -2.16 -17.43 -12.07
C LEU A 208 -3.05 -17.90 -13.23
N LYS A 209 -4.33 -18.18 -12.96
CA LYS A 209 -5.32 -18.57 -13.97
C LYS A 209 -5.57 -17.50 -15.04
N LYS A 210 -5.63 -16.22 -14.67
CA LYS A 210 -5.77 -15.13 -15.64
C LYS A 210 -4.51 -14.97 -16.51
N SER A 211 -3.33 -15.15 -15.91
CA SER A 211 -2.08 -15.02 -16.64
C SER A 211 -1.79 -16.19 -17.58
N SER A 212 -2.24 -17.41 -17.24
CA SER A 212 -2.17 -18.55 -18.17
C SER A 212 -3.08 -18.40 -19.39
N LEU A 213 -4.10 -17.53 -19.32
CA LEU A 213 -4.95 -17.17 -20.46
C LEU A 213 -4.34 -16.06 -21.34
N LEU A 214 -3.29 -15.38 -20.88
CA LEU A 214 -2.58 -14.33 -21.61
C LEU A 214 -1.28 -14.85 -22.27
N ILE A 215 -0.93 -16.11 -22.04
CA ILE A 215 0.30 -16.78 -22.54
C ILE A 215 -0.04 -17.84 -23.62
N ASN A 216 -1.31 -17.97 -24.01
CA ASN A 216 -1.75 -18.84 -25.12
C ASN A 216 -2.35 -18.03 -26.25
#